data_AF-A0AAW5EIP2-F1
#
_entry.id   AF-A0AAW5EIP2-F1
#
_cell.length_a   1.000
_cell.length_b   1.000
_cell.length_c   1.000
_cell.angle_alpha   90.00
_cell.angle_beta   90.00
_cell.angle_gamma   90.00
#
_symmetry.space_group_name_H-M   'P 1'
#
loop_
_entity.id
_entity.type
_entity.pdbx_description
1 polymer ?
#
loop_
_entity_poly.entity_id
_entity_poly.type
_entity_poly.pdbx_seq_one_letter_code
_entity_poly.pdbx_strand_id
1 'polypeptide(L)' 'MKILLLNENPVVSRLISLSAKKMSYDFEEINAYDENLGHYDVIIVDSDTPAPLKILKEKCDKLIFLAPRNQSADID' A
#
# COMPACT_ATOMS: atom_id res chain seq x y z
N MET A 1 2.13 -11.74 8.46
CA MET A 1 1.25 -10.78 7.79
C MET A 1 1.87 -10.40 6.48
N LYS A 2 1.08 -10.39 5.41
CA LYS A 2 1.46 -10.00 4.06
C LYS A 2 1.06 -8.54 3.83
N ILE A 3 2.05 -7.69 3.66
CA ILE A 3 1.90 -6.26 3.44
C ILE A 3 2.28 -5.95 2.00
N LEU A 4 1.41 -5.24 1.32
CA LEU A 4 1.69 -4.68 0.00
C LEU A 4 1.85 -3.16 0.10
N LEU A 5 2.89 -2.63 -0.54
CA LEU A 5 3.08 -1.21 -0.73
C LEU A 5 2.98 -0.86 -2.22
N LEU A 6 2.02 -0.01 -2.57
CA LEU A 6 1.93 0.67 -3.86
C LEU A 6 2.55 2.05 -3.72
N ASN A 7 3.72 2.25 -4.31
CA ASN A 7 4.52 3.44 -4.07
C ASN A 7 5.59 3.64 -5.16
N GLU A 8 5.87 4.89 -5.51
CA GLU A 8 7.02 5.27 -6.35
C GLU A 8 8.11 6.04 -5.57
N ASN A 9 7.87 6.37 -4.30
CA ASN A 9 8.78 7.16 -3.47
C ASN A 9 9.77 6.28 -2.68
N PRO A 10 11.09 6.30 -2.98
CA PRO A 10 12.07 5.44 -2.32
C PRO A 10 12.20 5.67 -0.80
N VAL A 11 11.80 6.85 -0.31
CA VAL A 11 11.82 7.16 1.13
C VAL A 11 10.73 6.37 1.87
N VAL A 12 9.52 6.32 1.30
CA VAL A 12 8.37 5.60 1.86
C VAL A 12 8.65 4.10 1.87
N SER A 13 9.14 3.56 0.74
CA SER A 13 9.63 2.18 0.61
C SER A 13 10.55 1.79 1.77
N ARG A 14 11.57 2.62 2.02
CA ARG A 14 12.58 2.34 3.04
C ARG A 14 12.01 2.37 4.45
N LEU A 15 11.11 3.31 4.74
CA LEU A 15 10.44 3.42 6.03
C LEU A 15 9.60 2.19 6.37
N ILE A 16 8.81 1.74 5.38
CA ILE A 16 7.88 0.62 5.58
C ILE A 16 8.63 -0.71 5.57
N SER A 17 9.57 -0.91 4.66
CA SER A 17 10.39 -2.13 4.61
C SER A 17 11.19 -2.37 5.90
N LEU A 18 11.77 -1.31 6.50
CA LEU A 18 12.45 -1.42 7.79
C LEU A 18 11.49 -1.85 8.91
N SER A 19 10.28 -1.30 8.91
CA SER A 19 9.24 -1.63 9.89
C SER A 19 8.73 -3.07 9.72
N ALA A 20 8.45 -3.49 8.49
CA ALA A 20 8.03 -4.84 8.15
C ALA A 20 9.11 -5.88 8.50
N LYS A 21 10.38 -5.59 8.15
CA LYS A 21 11.52 -6.46 8.48
C LYS A 21 11.70 -6.64 9.99
N LYS A 22 11.55 -5.56 10.77
CA LYS A 22 11.63 -5.60 12.24
C LYS A 22 10.57 -6.52 12.85
N MET A 23 9.39 -6.58 12.25
CA MET A 23 8.26 -7.40 12.72
C MET A 23 8.21 -8.78 12.06
N SER A 24 9.18 -9.12 11.21
CA SER A 24 9.20 -10.37 10.41
C SER A 24 7.92 -10.56 9.58
N TYR A 25 7.42 -9.46 9.00
CA TYR A 25 6.29 -9.49 8.06
C TYR A 25 6.77 -9.74 6.64
N ASP A 26 5.89 -10.38 5.85
CA ASP A 26 6.08 -10.56 4.42
C ASP A 26 5.73 -9.23 3.75
N PHE A 27 6.68 -8.68 3.00
CA PHE A 27 6.60 -7.32 2.45
C PHE A 27 6.85 -7.38 0.95
N GLU A 28 5.87 -6.89 0.20
CA GLU A 28 5.89 -6.80 -1.24
C GLU A 28 5.69 -5.34 -1.64
N GLU A 29 6.50 -4.84 -2.58
CA GLU A 29 6.39 -3.49 -3.11
C GLU A 29 6.18 -3.56 -4.62
N ILE A 30 5.22 -2.80 -5.10
CA ILE A 30 4.93 -2.63 -6.52
C ILE A 30 4.76 -1.14 -6.83
N ASN A 31 5.20 -0.74 -8.02
CA ASN A 31 5.15 0.66 -8.42
C ASN A 31 3.84 1.01 -9.13
N ALA A 32 3.07 0.00 -9.54
CA ALA A 32 1.80 0.14 -10.23
C ALA A 32 0.87 -1.02 -9.86
N TYR A 33 -0.44 -0.75 -9.88
CA TYR A 33 -1.46 -1.77 -9.65
C TYR A 33 -1.45 -2.85 -10.75
N ASP A 34 -1.53 -4.12 -10.36
CA ASP A 34 -1.71 -5.28 -11.24
C ASP A 34 -3.04 -5.99 -10.90
N GLU A 35 -3.81 -6.37 -11.92
CA GLU A 35 -5.08 -7.07 -11.74
C GLU A 35 -4.92 -8.45 -11.08
N ASN A 36 -3.75 -9.08 -11.20
CA ASN A 36 -3.41 -10.37 -10.60
C ASN A 36 -3.01 -10.30 -9.13
N LEU A 37 -3.20 -9.15 -8.48
CA LEU A 37 -2.97 -9.01 -7.05
C LEU A 37 -3.80 -10.03 -6.26
N GLY A 38 -3.11 -10.85 -5.45
CA GLY A 38 -3.73 -11.77 -4.50
C GLY A 38 -4.32 -11.05 -3.27
N HIS A 39 -4.68 -11.82 -2.25
CA HIS A 39 -5.17 -11.27 -0.97
C HIS A 39 -4.01 -10.84 -0.07
N TYR A 40 -4.12 -9.68 0.57
CA TYR A 40 -3.12 -9.13 1.50
C TYR A 40 -3.78 -8.75 2.83
N ASP A 41 -3.04 -8.86 3.94
CA ASP A 41 -3.55 -8.40 5.24
C ASP A 41 -3.64 -6.87 5.27
N VAL A 42 -2.63 -6.19 4.70
CA VAL A 42 -2.55 -4.73 4.65
C VAL A 42 -2.08 -4.29 3.27
N ILE A 43 -2.82 -3.38 2.65
CA ILE A 43 -2.39 -2.68 1.44
C ILE A 43 -2.18 -1.21 1.79
N ILE A 44 -1.00 -0.71 1.44
CA ILE A 44 -0.61 0.68 1.64
C ILE A 44 -0.47 1.31 0.27
N VAL A 45 -1.17 2.42 0.04
CA VAL A 45 -1.16 3.13 -1.24
C VAL A 45 -0.64 4.54 -1.00
N ASP A 46 0.42 4.92 -1.70
CA ASP A 46 0.89 6.30 -1.75
C ASP A 46 0.00 7.14 -2.68
N SER A 47 -0.28 8.38 -2.28
CA SER A 47 -0.97 9.37 -3.11
C SER A 47 -0.32 9.63 -4.47
N ASP A 48 1.01 9.47 -4.54
CA ASP A 48 1.76 9.66 -5.78
C ASP A 48 1.56 8.48 -6.75
N THR A 49 0.97 7.37 -6.30
CA THR A 49 0.73 6.16 -7.10
C THR A 49 -0.76 5.98 -7.41
N PRO A 50 -1.19 6.14 -8.67
CA PRO A 50 -2.58 5.94 -9.04
C PRO A 50 -2.99 4.48 -8.90
N ALA A 51 -3.94 4.20 -8.01
CA ALA A 51 -4.43 2.85 -7.78
C ALA A 51 -5.95 2.83 -7.52
N PRO A 52 -6.66 1.77 -7.95
CA PRO A 52 -8.10 1.63 -7.73
C PRO A 52 -8.40 1.23 -6.27
N LEU A 53 -8.54 2.22 -5.38
CA LEU A 53 -8.76 2.01 -3.94
C LEU A 53 -9.97 1.11 -3.64
N LYS A 54 -11.05 1.20 -4.44
CA LYS A 54 -12.25 0.35 -4.30
C LYS A 54 -11.95 -1.13 -4.47
N ILE A 55 -11.18 -1.47 -5.51
CA ILE A 55 -10.81 -2.85 -5.80
C ILE A 55 -9.81 -3.36 -4.75
N LEU A 56 -8.86 -2.52 -4.36
CA LEU A 56 -7.87 -2.87 -3.35
C LEU A 56 -8.51 -3.13 -1.98
N LYS A 57 -9.58 -2.41 -1.63
CA LYS A 57 -10.34 -2.62 -0.40
C LYS A 57 -11.00 -3.99 -0.32
N GLU A 58 -11.36 -4.60 -1.46
CA GLU A 58 -11.92 -5.96 -1.50
C GLU A 58 -10.83 -7.04 -1.42
N LYS A 59 -9.59 -6.70 -1.79
CA LYS A 59 -8.43 -7.61 -1.79
C LYS A 59 -7.61 -7.55 -0.51
N CYS A 60 -8.06 -6.82 0.51
CA CYS A 60 -7.35 -6.74 1.77
C CYS A 60 -8.23 -6.54 3.00
N ASP A 61 -7.67 -6.87 4.16
CA ASP A 61 -8.34 -6.66 5.44
C ASP A 61 -8.22 -5.20 5.91
N LYS A 62 -7.14 -4.52 5.54
CA LYS A 62 -6.89 -3.11 5.84
C LYS A 62 -6.27 -2.37 4.67
N LEU A 63 -6.89 -1.26 4.29
CA LEU A 63 -6.36 -0.31 3.31
C LEU A 63 -5.86 0.94 4.03
N ILE A 64 -4.60 1.31 3.81
CA ILE A 64 -3.97 2.53 4.32
C ILE A 64 -3.63 3.40 3.12
N PHE A 65 -4.19 4.60 3.08
CA PHE A 65 -3.85 5.59 2.06
C PHE A 65 -2.92 6.65 2.67
N LEU A 66 -1.72 6.79 2.11
CA LEU A 66 -0.77 7.82 2.49
C LEU A 66 -1.06 9.07 1.67
N ALA A 67 -1.76 10.02 2.27
CA ALA A 67 -2.02 11.31 1.65
C ALA A 67 -1.06 12.38 2.16
N PRO A 68 -0.67 13.36 1.34
CA PRO A 68 -0.02 14.56 1.83
C PRO A 68 -0.97 15.30 2.76
N ARG A 69 -0.41 16.10 3.67
CA ARG A 69 -1.12 16.72 4.80
C ARG A 69 -2.39 17.51 4.45
N ASN A 70 -2.54 17.91 3.20
CA ASN A 70 -3.63 18.75 2.69
C ASN A 70 -4.52 18.05 1.65
N GLN A 71 -4.38 16.74 1.46
CA GLN A 71 -5.17 15.98 0.50
C GLN A 71 -5.89 14.86 1.23
N SER A 72 -7.18 14.71 0.96
CA SER A 72 -7.99 13.58 1.38
C SER A 72 -8.27 12.72 0.16
N ALA A 73 -8.08 11.40 0.27
CA ALA A 73 -8.63 10.49 -0.73
C ALA A 73 -10.13 10.40 -0.54
N ASP A 74 -10.88 10.63 -1.62
CA ASP A 74 -12.29 10.27 -1.70
C ASP A 74 -12.38 8.75 -1.77
N ILE A 75 -12.90 8.15 -0.69
CA ILE A 75 -13.11 6.71 -0.54
C ILE A 75 -14.61 6.38 -0.56
N ASP A 76 -15.39 7.10 -1.36
CA ASP A 76 -16.79 6.79 -1.68
C ASP A 76 -16.90 5.91 -2.93
#